data_AF-A0A926A9Z0-F1
#
_entry.id   AF-A0A926A9Z0-F1
#
_cell.length_a   1.000
_cell.length_b   1.000
_cell.length_c   1.000
_cell.angle_alpha   90.00
_cell.angle_beta   90.00
_cell.angle_gamma   90.00
#
_symmetry.space_group_name_H-M   'P 1'
#
loop_
_entity.id
_entity.type
_entity.pdbx_description
1 polymer ?
#
loop_
_entity_poly.entity_id
_entity_poly.type
_entity_poly.pdbx_seq_one_letter_code
_entity_poly.pdbx_strand_id
1 'polypeptide(L)'
;MSAWYSLYLYHPNDPTQQLLTSVIASGWIPYDPFGLMPGAPAYLHTVKLFVAPAHEGWVRVVCAPDAPPTDALLLALGQHVLCLYAGVLEGRAVLRVYHSAGSIDAAVLPTLAAMPAAPWQAALDLPDGDATDSAKSTSGLPLDVLGGGVQRMAASVDAKQAQSMFDKLAGRVLKGDQRAAAQGLIQQGKVDWASAGGRKVAAALACLVLPDWREPDYIALRDAYQLQRRRQRNANAPLYPGDAQALAAVPDALAYTPVFGGKNDA
;
A
#
# COMPACT_ATOMS: atom_id res chain seq x y z
N MET A 1 9.69 5.49 -8.50
CA MET A 1 10.22 4.85 -7.28
C MET A 1 9.15 3.86 -6.80
N SER A 2 9.45 2.57 -6.72
CA SER A 2 8.50 1.59 -6.17
C SER A 2 8.63 1.58 -4.64
N ALA A 3 7.56 1.95 -3.96
CA ALA A 3 7.49 1.92 -2.51
C ALA A 3 6.21 1.20 -2.08
N TRP A 4 6.33 0.32 -1.10
CA TRP A 4 5.19 -0.22 -0.36
C TRP A 4 5.46 0.01 1.11
N TYR A 5 4.42 0.38 1.85
CA TYR A 5 4.50 0.48 3.30
C TYR A 5 3.11 0.26 3.91
N SER A 6 3.11 -0.25 5.12
CA SER A 6 1.91 -0.55 5.90
C SER A 6 2.26 -0.44 7.38
N LEU A 7 1.26 -0.09 8.20
CA LEU A 7 1.40 -0.24 9.65
C LEU A 7 0.68 -1.51 10.09
N TYR A 8 1.20 -2.10 11.17
CA TYR A 8 0.59 -3.22 11.87
C TYR A 8 0.55 -2.86 13.35
N LEU A 9 -0.66 -2.72 13.86
CA LEU A 9 -0.92 -2.32 15.24
C LEU A 9 -1.33 -3.56 16.02
N TYR A 10 -0.65 -3.82 17.12
CA TYR A 10 -1.06 -4.85 18.07
C TYR A 10 -1.78 -4.20 19.23
N HIS A 11 -3.08 -4.48 19.33
CA HIS A 11 -3.94 -3.96 20.38
C HIS A 11 -5.08 -4.95 20.62
N PRO A 12 -5.40 -5.30 21.88
CA PRO A 12 -6.41 -6.31 22.19
C PRO A 12 -7.83 -5.92 21.75
N ASN A 13 -8.07 -4.65 21.43
CA ASN A 13 -9.32 -4.11 20.90
C ASN A 13 -9.07 -3.37 19.57
N ASP A 14 -10.13 -2.92 18.89
CA ASP A 14 -10.03 -2.04 17.71
C ASP A 14 -9.27 -0.73 18.05
N PRO A 15 -8.09 -0.45 17.45
CA PRO A 15 -7.27 0.73 17.71
C PRO A 15 -7.69 1.95 16.88
N THR A 16 -8.78 1.88 16.11
CA THR A 16 -9.20 2.95 15.20
C THR A 16 -9.39 4.30 15.89
N GLN A 17 -9.98 4.32 17.09
CA GLN A 17 -10.20 5.55 17.86
C GLN A 17 -8.88 6.15 18.37
N GLN A 18 -7.95 5.30 18.81
CA GLN A 18 -6.61 5.70 19.24
C GLN A 18 -5.84 6.28 18.06
N LEU A 19 -5.91 5.64 16.88
CA LEU A 19 -5.28 6.15 15.66
C LEU A 19 -5.83 7.53 15.29
N LEU A 20 -7.15 7.71 15.31
CA LEU A 20 -7.77 9.00 15.04
C LEU A 20 -7.35 10.07 16.05
N THR A 21 -7.28 9.71 17.33
CA THR A 21 -6.83 10.62 18.40
C THR A 21 -5.37 11.00 18.22
N SER A 22 -4.49 10.07 17.87
CA SER A 22 -3.07 10.34 17.58
C SER A 22 -2.89 11.24 16.35
N VAL A 23 -3.72 11.05 15.31
CA VAL A 23 -3.76 11.94 14.14
C VAL A 23 -4.15 13.35 14.56
N ILE A 24 -5.24 13.53 15.31
CA ILE A 24 -5.68 14.85 15.79
C ILE A 24 -4.61 15.49 16.69
N ALA A 25 -4.06 14.74 17.64
CA ALA A 25 -3.03 15.22 18.58
C ALA A 25 -1.73 15.64 17.87
N SER A 26 -1.45 15.08 16.68
CA SER A 26 -0.31 15.49 15.83
C SER A 26 -0.60 16.75 14.99
N GLY A 27 -1.75 17.41 15.22
CA GLY A 27 -2.14 18.66 14.57
C GLY A 27 -2.74 18.50 13.18
N TRP A 28 -3.23 17.31 12.84
CA TRP A 28 -3.97 17.07 11.60
C TRP A 28 -5.44 17.42 11.77
N ILE A 29 -6.04 18.06 10.76
CA ILE A 29 -7.47 18.37 10.71
C ILE A 29 -8.18 17.20 10.01
N PRO A 30 -9.09 16.47 10.68
CA PRO A 30 -9.82 15.37 10.05
C PRO A 30 -10.71 15.84 8.90
N TYR A 31 -10.81 15.05 7.84
CA TYR A 31 -11.76 15.29 6.74
C TYR A 31 -12.24 13.96 6.13
N ASP A 32 -13.42 13.97 5.47
CA ASP A 32 -13.94 12.79 4.76
C ASP A 32 -13.85 13.00 3.23
N PRO A 33 -12.89 12.37 2.52
CA PRO A 33 -12.78 12.49 1.07
C PRO A 33 -13.92 11.79 0.30
N PHE A 34 -14.73 10.97 0.98
CA PHE A 34 -15.84 10.20 0.38
C PHE A 34 -17.22 10.82 0.66
N GLY A 35 -17.24 11.94 1.39
CA GLY A 35 -18.42 12.73 1.71
C GLY A 35 -19.00 13.47 0.51
N LEU A 36 -20.18 14.07 0.71
CA LEU A 36 -20.89 14.86 -0.31
C LEU A 36 -20.53 16.35 -0.30
N MET A 37 -19.73 16.81 0.67
CA MET A 37 -19.41 18.24 0.80
C MET A 37 -18.37 18.69 -0.23
N PRO A 38 -18.61 19.80 -0.94
CA PRO A 38 -17.64 20.36 -1.88
C PRO A 38 -16.49 21.01 -1.11
N GLY A 39 -15.26 20.65 -1.47
CA GLY A 39 -14.05 21.37 -1.07
C GLY A 39 -13.57 21.09 0.35
N ALA A 40 -12.96 19.93 0.57
CA ALA A 40 -11.92 19.89 1.60
C ALA A 40 -10.87 20.96 1.22
N PRO A 41 -10.34 21.73 2.19
CA PRO A 41 -9.24 22.64 1.92
C PRO A 41 -8.13 21.89 1.16
N ALA A 42 -7.52 22.54 0.18
CA ALA A 42 -6.33 21.98 -0.46
C ALA A 42 -5.22 21.98 0.60
N TYR A 43 -5.05 20.84 1.27
CA TYR A 43 -4.03 20.66 2.29
C TYR A 43 -2.68 20.41 1.62
N LEU A 44 -1.66 21.14 2.07
CA LEU A 44 -0.27 20.94 1.60
C LEU A 44 0.26 19.56 2.00
N HIS A 45 -0.11 19.12 3.20
CA HIS A 45 0.25 17.81 3.73
C HIS A 45 -1.02 17.02 4.01
N THR A 46 -0.97 15.72 3.80
CA THR A 46 -2.10 14.82 4.11
C THR A 46 -1.61 13.54 4.78
N VAL A 47 -2.48 12.95 5.58
CA VAL A 47 -2.40 11.58 6.06
C VAL A 47 -3.62 10.85 5.49
N LYS A 48 -3.38 9.74 4.80
CA LYS A 48 -4.40 8.98 4.08
C LYS A 48 -4.29 7.50 4.45
N LEU A 49 -5.14 7.06 5.36
CA LEU A 49 -5.07 5.74 5.97
C LEU A 49 -6.41 5.02 5.84
N PHE A 50 -6.35 3.70 5.69
CA PHE A 50 -7.47 2.81 5.90
C PHE A 50 -7.12 1.78 6.96
N VAL A 51 -7.98 1.66 7.97
CA VAL A 51 -7.81 0.70 9.06
C VAL A 51 -8.62 -0.55 8.73
N ALA A 52 -7.95 -1.70 8.63
CA ALA A 52 -8.59 -2.99 8.43
C ALA A 52 -9.30 -3.46 9.72
N PRO A 53 -10.30 -4.35 9.63
CA PRO A 53 -10.82 -5.06 10.79
C PRO A 53 -9.71 -5.77 11.58
N ALA A 54 -9.88 -5.85 12.90
CA ALA A 54 -8.95 -6.57 13.76
C ALA A 54 -9.00 -8.08 13.52
N HIS A 55 -7.83 -8.72 13.52
CA HIS A 55 -7.65 -10.15 13.38
C HIS A 55 -6.61 -10.63 14.39
N GLU A 56 -7.01 -11.46 15.35
CA GLU A 56 -6.12 -12.02 16.39
C GLU A 56 -5.28 -10.93 17.12
N GLY A 57 -5.92 -9.80 17.45
CA GLY A 57 -5.28 -8.65 18.12
C GLY A 57 -4.42 -7.77 17.22
N TRP A 58 -4.25 -8.13 15.95
CA TRP A 58 -3.53 -7.33 14.97
C TRP A 58 -4.48 -6.56 14.05
N VAL A 59 -4.08 -5.32 13.73
CA VAL A 59 -4.79 -4.45 12.79
C VAL A 59 -3.80 -3.93 11.77
N ARG A 60 -4.12 -4.14 10.49
CA ARG A 60 -3.37 -3.56 9.38
C ARG A 60 -3.90 -2.16 9.10
N VAL A 61 -3.01 -1.18 8.98
CA VAL A 61 -3.31 0.15 8.46
C VAL A 61 -2.67 0.30 7.09
N VAL A 62 -3.51 0.40 6.07
CA VAL A 62 -3.10 0.61 4.67
C VAL A 62 -2.84 2.10 4.47
N CYS A 63 -1.62 2.44 4.03
CA CYS A 63 -1.19 3.81 3.86
C CYS A 63 -1.11 4.17 2.37
N ALA A 64 -1.44 5.42 2.03
CA ALA A 64 -1.26 5.91 0.67
C ALA A 64 0.24 6.08 0.31
N PRO A 65 0.69 5.61 -0.86
CA PRO A 65 2.09 5.63 -1.31
C PRO A 65 2.70 7.03 -1.50
N ASP A 66 1.85 8.06 -1.59
CA ASP A 66 2.22 9.47 -1.73
C ASP A 66 2.18 10.24 -0.39
N ALA A 67 1.68 9.62 0.67
CA ALA A 67 1.51 10.24 1.99
C ALA A 67 1.85 9.25 3.12
N PRO A 68 3.13 8.86 3.25
CA PRO A 68 3.54 7.94 4.30
C PRO A 68 3.35 8.58 5.69
N PRO A 69 3.00 7.78 6.72
CA PRO A 69 3.00 8.24 8.11
C PRO A 69 4.35 8.86 8.50
N THR A 70 4.31 10.00 9.17
CA THR A 70 5.53 10.66 9.68
C THR A 70 6.02 9.99 10.96
N ASP A 71 7.31 10.11 11.27
CA ASP A 71 7.86 9.60 12.53
C ASP A 71 7.15 10.20 13.75
N ALA A 72 6.73 11.47 13.69
CA ALA A 72 5.95 12.11 14.75
C ALA A 72 4.60 11.41 15.00
N LEU A 73 3.88 11.04 13.92
CA LEU A 73 2.63 10.29 14.04
C LEU A 73 2.89 8.87 14.58
N LEU A 74 3.95 8.20 14.12
CA LEU A 74 4.31 6.85 14.57
C LEU A 74 4.70 6.84 16.05
N LEU A 75 5.44 7.85 16.52
CA LEU A 75 5.77 8.03 17.93
C LEU A 75 4.53 8.30 18.78
N ALA A 76 3.63 9.18 18.33
CA ALA A 76 2.36 9.46 19.01
C ALA A 76 1.48 8.21 19.11
N LEU A 77 1.42 7.41 18.04
CA LEU A 77 0.69 6.14 18.03
C LEU A 77 1.31 5.11 18.97
N GLY A 78 2.65 5.03 18.97
CA GLY A 78 3.42 4.16 19.86
C GLY A 78 3.24 4.45 21.36
N GLN A 79 2.64 5.58 21.74
CA GLN A 79 2.26 5.86 23.14
C GLN A 79 1.08 5.02 23.62
N HIS A 80 0.25 4.54 22.69
CA HIS A 80 -1.02 3.88 22.99
C HIS A 80 -1.05 2.43 22.53
N VAL A 81 -0.35 2.10 21.46
CA VAL A 81 -0.36 0.76 20.85
C VAL A 81 1.04 0.34 20.45
N LEU A 82 1.30 -0.97 20.42
CA LEU A 82 2.50 -1.50 19.77
C LEU A 82 2.34 -1.36 18.27
N CYS A 83 3.23 -0.61 17.63
CA CYS A 83 3.16 -0.29 16.21
C CYS A 83 4.39 -0.82 15.48
N LEU A 84 4.18 -1.65 14.47
CA LEU A 84 5.19 -2.02 13.49
C LEU A 84 4.94 -1.23 12.20
N TYR A 85 5.91 -0.39 11.82
CA TYR A 85 6.01 0.17 10.48
C TYR A 85 6.83 -0.79 9.63
N ALA A 86 6.24 -1.28 8.53
CA ALA A 86 6.94 -2.12 7.57
C ALA A 86 6.88 -1.51 6.17
N GLY A 87 7.96 -1.60 5.42
CA GLY A 87 8.02 -1.11 4.05
C GLY A 87 9.12 -1.73 3.22
N VAL A 88 8.97 -1.64 1.90
CA VAL A 88 10.01 -1.96 0.92
C VAL A 88 10.25 -0.72 0.08
N LEU A 89 11.45 -0.15 0.18
CA LEU A 89 11.85 1.05 -0.56
C LEU A 89 13.07 0.72 -1.40
N GLU A 90 12.92 0.79 -2.72
CA GLU A 90 14.02 0.50 -3.67
C GLU A 90 14.66 -0.88 -3.43
N GLY A 91 13.84 -1.87 -3.07
CA GLY A 91 14.28 -3.23 -2.80
C GLY A 91 14.89 -3.45 -1.41
N ARG A 92 14.96 -2.42 -0.56
CA ARG A 92 15.43 -2.52 0.83
C ARG A 92 14.27 -2.63 1.80
N ALA A 93 14.46 -3.45 2.84
CA ALA A 93 13.49 -3.58 3.92
C ALA A 93 13.55 -2.36 4.84
N VAL A 94 12.39 -1.92 5.30
CA VAL A 94 12.24 -0.97 6.40
C VAL A 94 11.33 -1.63 7.43
N LEU A 95 11.87 -1.95 8.59
CA LEU A 95 11.11 -2.48 9.72
C LEU A 95 11.45 -1.61 10.94
N ARG A 96 10.45 -0.95 11.51
CA ARG A 96 10.60 -0.11 12.69
C ARG A 96 9.47 -0.40 13.66
N VAL A 97 9.81 -0.55 14.94
CA VAL A 97 8.83 -0.79 15.99
C VAL A 97 8.74 0.44 16.87
N TYR A 98 7.52 0.87 17.17
CA TYR A 98 7.22 1.99 18.04
C TYR A 98 6.37 1.51 19.20
N HIS A 99 6.81 1.81 20.43
CA HIS A 99 6.13 1.46 21.67
C HIS A 99 6.62 2.36 22.81
N SER A 100 5.75 2.66 23.77
CA SER A 100 6.05 3.53 24.92
C SER A 100 6.71 4.87 24.53
N ALA A 101 6.18 5.53 23.49
CA ALA A 101 6.66 6.83 22.98
C ALA A 101 8.06 6.83 22.32
N GLY A 102 8.63 5.66 21.98
CA GLY A 102 9.94 5.57 21.36
C GLY A 102 9.97 4.61 20.17
N SER A 103 10.97 4.78 19.30
CA SER A 103 11.37 3.75 18.36
C SER A 103 12.28 2.76 19.09
N ILE A 104 11.98 1.48 18.95
CA ILE A 104 12.73 0.38 19.55
C ILE A 104 13.20 -0.60 18.48
N ASP A 105 14.19 -1.42 18.85
CA ASP A 105 14.71 -2.47 17.97
C ASP A 105 13.58 -3.43 17.56
N ALA A 106 13.48 -3.75 16.27
CA ALA A 106 12.50 -4.69 15.76
C ALA A 106 12.63 -6.07 16.42
N ALA A 107 13.81 -6.46 16.90
CA ALA A 107 14.06 -7.74 17.59
C ALA A 107 13.24 -7.93 18.87
N VAL A 108 12.73 -6.85 19.48
CA VAL A 108 11.91 -6.94 20.71
C VAL A 108 10.42 -7.18 20.45
N LEU A 109 9.97 -7.07 19.19
CA LEU A 109 8.57 -7.25 18.81
C LEU A 109 8.00 -8.58 19.33
N PRO A 110 8.72 -9.71 19.26
CA PRO A 110 8.15 -10.98 19.69
C PRO A 110 7.76 -11.03 21.15
N THR A 111 8.59 -10.43 22.00
CA THR A 111 8.35 -10.34 23.44
C THR A 111 7.13 -9.47 23.73
N LEU A 112 7.01 -8.32 23.06
CA LEU A 112 5.93 -7.37 23.31
C LEU A 112 4.57 -7.86 22.79
N ALA A 113 4.58 -8.61 21.69
CA ALA A 113 3.37 -9.16 21.08
C ALA A 113 3.10 -10.63 21.45
N ALA A 114 3.88 -11.21 22.37
CA ALA A 114 3.79 -12.62 22.77
C ALA A 114 3.80 -13.61 21.58
N MET A 115 4.62 -13.36 20.56
CA MET A 115 4.79 -14.24 19.39
C MET A 115 6.14 -15.01 19.44
N PRO A 116 6.31 -16.07 18.63
CA PRO A 116 7.56 -16.83 18.61
C PRO A 116 8.77 -16.00 18.16
N ALA A 117 9.80 -15.92 18.99
CA ALA A 117 11.00 -15.11 18.70
C ALA A 117 11.92 -15.69 17.61
N ALA A 118 12.07 -17.01 17.56
CA ALA A 118 12.97 -17.68 16.62
C ALA A 118 12.67 -17.39 15.13
N PRO A 119 11.43 -17.56 14.62
CA PRO A 119 11.14 -17.26 13.22
C PRO A 119 11.26 -15.76 12.90
N TRP A 120 10.95 -14.89 13.86
CA TRP A 120 11.13 -13.45 13.70
C TRP A 120 12.61 -13.07 13.58
N GLN A 121 13.46 -13.59 14.47
CA GLN A 121 14.91 -13.34 14.39
C GLN A 121 15.49 -13.85 13.07
N ALA A 122 15.10 -15.06 12.64
CA ALA A 122 15.53 -15.60 11.36
C ALA A 122 15.11 -14.71 10.17
N ALA A 123 13.95 -14.04 10.25
CA ALA A 123 13.55 -13.06 9.25
C ALA A 123 14.41 -11.78 9.30
N LEU A 124 14.74 -11.28 10.50
CA LEU A 124 15.61 -10.11 10.66
C LEU A 124 17.05 -10.36 10.20
N ASP A 125 17.55 -11.58 10.35
CA ASP A 125 18.88 -12.00 9.94
C ASP A 125 19.01 -12.19 8.41
N LEU A 126 17.91 -12.12 7.66
CA LEU A 126 17.98 -12.11 6.20
C LEU A 126 18.79 -10.91 5.71
N PRO A 127 19.65 -11.10 4.69
CA PRO A 127 20.48 -10.04 4.16
C PRO A 127 19.61 -8.93 3.57
N ASP A 128 20.00 -7.67 3.80
CA ASP A 128 19.29 -6.50 3.26
C ASP A 128 19.47 -6.35 1.74
N GLY A 129 20.44 -7.07 1.16
CA GLY A 129 20.83 -7.02 -0.24
C GLY A 129 21.63 -5.76 -0.57
N ASP A 130 22.66 -5.89 -1.40
CA ASP A 130 23.35 -4.73 -1.94
C ASP A 130 22.45 -4.06 -2.99
N ALA A 131 22.37 -2.73 -2.94
CA ALA A 131 21.58 -1.91 -3.85
C ALA A 131 22.02 -2.00 -5.33
N THR A 132 23.06 -2.78 -5.62
CA THR A 132 23.64 -2.98 -6.96
C THR A 132 23.00 -4.13 -7.74
N ASP A 133 22.30 -5.06 -7.10
CA ASP A 133 21.65 -6.17 -7.82
C ASP A 133 20.36 -5.75 -8.56
N SER A 134 19.83 -4.56 -8.26
CA SER A 134 18.69 -3.94 -8.95
C SER A 134 19.11 -3.07 -10.16
N ALA A 135 20.41 -2.95 -10.46
CA ALA A 135 20.94 -2.14 -11.56
C ALA A 135 21.41 -2.99 -12.76
N LYS A 136 20.52 -3.81 -13.32
CA LYS A 136 20.53 -4.12 -14.76
C LYS A 136 19.27 -3.54 -15.41
N SER A 137 19.09 -2.23 -15.27
CA SER A 137 18.15 -1.46 -16.08
C SER A 137 18.95 -0.46 -16.90
N THR A 138 19.10 -0.79 -18.17
CA THR A 138 19.72 0.00 -19.23
C THR A 138 19.02 1.35 -19.40
N SER A 139 19.83 2.42 -19.22
CA SER A 139 19.86 3.70 -19.95
C SER A 139 18.57 4.29 -20.55
N GLY A 140 18.35 5.57 -20.24
CA GLY A 140 18.02 6.64 -21.19
C GLY A 140 16.81 6.44 -22.10
N LEU A 141 15.76 7.24 -21.90
CA LEU A 141 14.65 7.37 -22.84
C LEU A 141 14.46 8.83 -23.25
N PRO A 142 14.39 9.15 -24.56
CA PRO A 142 13.71 10.34 -25.05
C PRO A 142 12.20 10.09 -25.13
N LEU A 143 11.41 11.07 -24.67
CA LEU A 143 9.96 11.01 -24.41
C LEU A 143 9.05 11.17 -25.65
N ASP A 144 9.56 11.05 -26.87
CA ASP A 144 8.85 11.56 -28.07
C ASP A 144 8.04 10.55 -28.90
N VAL A 145 7.69 9.35 -28.41
CA VAL A 145 7.08 8.30 -29.28
C VAL A 145 5.76 7.70 -28.78
N LEU A 146 4.91 8.43 -28.05
CA LEU A 146 3.56 7.93 -27.76
C LEU A 146 2.47 8.88 -28.27
N GLY A 147 2.25 8.82 -29.59
CA GLY A 147 1.06 9.36 -30.25
C GLY A 147 -0.18 8.48 -30.01
N GLY A 148 -1.34 9.14 -29.83
CA GLY A 148 -2.61 8.52 -29.46
C GLY A 148 -3.17 7.57 -30.53
N GLY A 149 -3.27 6.27 -30.21
CA GLY A 149 -3.81 5.29 -31.14
C GLY A 149 -4.10 3.88 -30.59
N VAL A 150 -4.11 3.67 -29.25
CA VAL A 150 -4.28 2.32 -28.67
C VAL A 150 -5.59 2.14 -27.89
N GLN A 151 -6.39 3.20 -27.75
CA GLN A 151 -7.49 3.25 -26.78
C GLN A 151 -8.83 2.64 -27.23
N ARG A 152 -8.89 1.88 -28.35
CA ARG A 152 -10.18 1.37 -28.88
C ARG A 152 -10.30 -0.13 -29.14
N MET A 153 -9.33 -0.97 -28.78
CA MET A 153 -9.44 -2.44 -28.99
C MET A 153 -9.43 -3.30 -27.72
N ALA A 154 -9.31 -2.70 -26.53
CA ALA A 154 -9.20 -3.46 -25.27
C ALA A 154 -10.57 -3.89 -24.66
N ALA A 155 -11.70 -3.58 -25.31
CA ALA A 155 -13.02 -3.74 -24.70
C ALA A 155 -13.72 -5.09 -24.93
N SER A 156 -13.12 -6.04 -25.66
CA SER A 156 -13.84 -7.26 -26.05
C SER A 156 -13.00 -8.53 -26.21
N VAL A 157 -11.84 -8.63 -25.54
CA VAL A 157 -10.98 -9.81 -25.66
C VAL A 157 -10.63 -10.37 -24.28
N ASP A 158 -10.84 -11.68 -24.11
CA ASP A 158 -10.43 -12.48 -22.95
C ASP A 158 -8.98 -12.15 -22.55
N ALA A 159 -8.70 -11.93 -21.27
CA ALA A 159 -7.38 -11.51 -20.78
C ALA A 159 -6.24 -12.41 -21.29
N LYS A 160 -6.48 -13.72 -21.49
CA LYS A 160 -5.47 -14.63 -22.07
C LYS A 160 -5.31 -14.44 -23.59
N GLN A 161 -6.38 -14.12 -24.31
CA GLN A 161 -6.30 -13.77 -25.73
C GLN A 161 -5.71 -12.37 -25.94
N ALA A 162 -5.99 -11.41 -25.06
CA ALA A 162 -5.38 -10.09 -25.06
C ALA A 162 -3.87 -10.19 -24.79
N GLN A 163 -3.46 -11.02 -23.82
CA GLN A 163 -2.05 -11.32 -23.59
C GLN A 163 -1.40 -12.00 -24.79
N SER A 164 -2.04 -13.01 -25.39
CA SER A 164 -1.50 -13.70 -26.59
C SER A 164 -1.44 -12.81 -27.83
N MET A 165 -2.43 -11.93 -28.02
CA MET A 165 -2.43 -10.96 -29.13
C MET A 165 -1.43 -9.83 -28.89
N PHE A 166 -1.29 -9.35 -27.65
CA PHE A 166 -0.26 -8.38 -27.26
C PHE A 166 1.13 -8.98 -27.43
N ASP A 167 1.34 -10.24 -27.02
CA ASP A 167 2.58 -10.96 -27.24
C ASP A 167 2.84 -11.16 -28.74
N LYS A 168 1.84 -11.49 -29.56
CA LYS A 168 2.02 -11.61 -31.02
C LYS A 168 2.28 -10.27 -31.72
N LEU A 169 1.65 -9.18 -31.28
CA LEU A 169 1.86 -7.82 -31.81
C LEU A 169 3.19 -7.24 -31.36
N ALA A 170 3.52 -7.35 -30.08
CA ALA A 170 4.82 -6.97 -29.53
C ALA A 170 5.95 -7.81 -30.14
N GLY A 171 5.68 -9.05 -30.54
CA GLY A 171 6.66 -9.91 -31.22
C GLY A 171 6.91 -9.55 -32.68
N ARG A 172 5.96 -8.86 -33.33
CA ARG A 172 6.08 -8.40 -34.72
C ARG A 172 6.51 -6.94 -34.86
N VAL A 173 6.25 -6.10 -33.85
CA VAL A 173 6.46 -4.63 -33.92
C VAL A 173 7.62 -4.17 -33.04
N LEU A 174 7.92 -4.87 -31.96
CA LEU A 174 8.90 -4.43 -30.96
C LEU A 174 10.09 -5.40 -30.93
N LYS A 175 11.30 -4.91 -31.25
CA LYS A 175 12.54 -5.66 -31.04
C LYS A 175 12.75 -5.84 -29.53
N GLY A 176 13.41 -6.94 -29.12
CA GLY A 176 13.45 -7.47 -27.75
C GLY A 176 13.58 -6.46 -26.60
N ASP A 177 14.33 -5.37 -26.80
CA ASP A 177 14.54 -4.32 -25.79
C ASP A 177 13.28 -3.50 -25.47
N GLN A 178 12.37 -3.33 -26.43
CA GLN A 178 11.13 -2.55 -26.26
C GLN A 178 10.03 -3.32 -25.49
N ARG A 179 10.07 -4.66 -25.48
CA ARG A 179 9.21 -5.49 -24.62
C ARG A 179 9.64 -5.41 -23.16
N ALA A 180 10.95 -5.43 -22.90
CA ALA A 180 11.49 -5.21 -21.56
C ALA A 180 11.14 -3.80 -21.06
N ALA A 181 11.16 -2.79 -21.94
CA ALA A 181 10.71 -1.44 -21.60
C ALA A 181 9.21 -1.36 -21.27
N ALA A 182 8.33 -2.03 -22.04
CA ALA A 182 6.89 -2.09 -21.77
C ALA A 182 6.55 -2.85 -20.47
N GLN A 183 7.26 -3.95 -20.17
CA GLN A 183 7.16 -4.63 -18.88
C GLN A 183 7.70 -3.77 -17.74
N GLY A 184 8.79 -3.03 -17.98
CA GLY A 184 9.33 -2.04 -17.05
C GLY A 184 8.33 -0.94 -16.70
N LEU A 185 7.53 -0.46 -17.66
CA LEU A 185 6.46 0.52 -17.43
C LEU A 185 5.28 -0.05 -16.62
N ILE A 186 4.96 -1.34 -16.78
CA ILE A 186 3.91 -2.02 -15.98
C ILE A 186 4.41 -2.35 -14.56
N GLN A 187 5.73 -2.53 -14.40
CA GLN A 187 6.39 -2.75 -13.10
C GLN A 187 6.75 -1.44 -12.39
N GLN A 188 6.72 -0.29 -13.06
CA GLN A 188 6.91 1.02 -12.43
C GLN A 188 5.82 1.24 -11.39
N GLY A 189 6.17 1.00 -10.12
CA GLY A 189 5.29 1.14 -8.96
C GLY A 189 4.93 -0.17 -8.25
N LYS A 190 5.19 -1.34 -8.85
CA LYS A 190 5.02 -2.63 -8.17
C LYS A 190 6.28 -2.97 -7.39
N VAL A 191 6.11 -3.32 -6.12
CA VAL A 191 7.21 -3.77 -5.27
C VAL A 191 7.67 -5.16 -5.70
N ASP A 192 8.98 -5.29 -5.89
CA ASP A 192 9.63 -6.57 -6.12
C ASP A 192 9.79 -7.32 -4.80
N TRP A 193 8.90 -8.27 -4.55
CA TRP A 193 8.94 -9.14 -3.37
C TRP A 193 10.03 -10.22 -3.47
N ALA A 194 10.58 -10.46 -4.65
CA ALA A 194 11.73 -11.33 -4.83
C ALA A 194 13.04 -10.63 -4.46
N SER A 195 13.06 -9.30 -4.29
CA SER A 195 14.23 -8.57 -3.77
C SER A 195 14.60 -9.01 -2.35
N ALA A 196 15.84 -8.73 -1.93
CA ALA A 196 16.31 -9.05 -0.58
C ALA A 196 15.43 -8.41 0.51
N GLY A 197 15.13 -7.11 0.37
CA GLY A 197 14.23 -6.41 1.28
C GLY A 197 12.79 -6.91 1.21
N GLY A 198 12.30 -7.25 0.02
CA GLY A 198 10.98 -7.86 -0.16
C GLY A 198 10.83 -9.18 0.59
N ARG A 199 11.82 -10.08 0.48
CA ARG A 199 11.83 -11.36 1.20
C ARG A 199 11.94 -11.18 2.70
N LYS A 200 12.77 -10.22 3.16
CA LYS A 200 12.93 -9.89 4.58
C LYS A 200 11.62 -9.41 5.21
N VAL A 201 10.95 -8.45 4.57
CA VAL A 201 9.64 -7.96 5.01
C VAL A 201 8.59 -9.07 4.97
N ALA A 202 8.55 -9.86 3.89
CA ALA A 202 7.60 -10.96 3.77
C ALA A 202 7.79 -12.02 4.87
N ALA A 203 9.03 -12.40 5.18
CA ALA A 203 9.35 -13.34 6.24
C ALA A 203 8.97 -12.80 7.62
N ALA A 204 9.25 -11.52 7.88
CA ALA A 204 8.88 -10.87 9.13
C ALA A 204 7.35 -10.82 9.31
N LEU A 205 6.62 -10.37 8.30
CA LEU A 205 5.16 -10.22 8.36
C LEU A 205 4.41 -11.56 8.39
N ALA A 206 5.00 -12.62 7.84
CA ALA A 206 4.47 -13.99 7.98
C ALA A 206 4.40 -14.45 9.45
N CYS A 207 5.14 -13.81 10.37
CA CYS A 207 5.08 -14.11 11.80
C CYS A 207 3.85 -13.49 12.50
N LEU A 208 3.16 -12.51 11.90
CA LEU A 208 2.11 -11.73 12.56
C LEU A 208 0.71 -12.39 12.59
N VAL A 209 0.56 -13.62 12.09
CA VAL A 209 -0.74 -14.34 12.03
C VAL A 209 -1.86 -13.49 11.39
N LEU A 210 -1.50 -12.62 10.44
CA LEU A 210 -2.44 -11.80 9.69
C LEU A 210 -2.71 -12.42 8.32
N PRO A 211 -3.98 -12.64 7.94
CA PRO A 211 -4.32 -13.00 6.58
C PRO A 211 -3.98 -11.82 5.66
N ASP A 212 -3.51 -12.13 4.45
CA ASP A 212 -3.31 -11.18 3.37
C ASP A 212 -2.65 -9.86 3.81
N TRP A 213 -1.59 -9.96 4.63
CA TRP A 213 -0.88 -8.80 5.19
C TRP A 213 -0.42 -7.78 4.12
N ARG A 214 -0.36 -8.19 2.85
CA ARG A 214 -0.02 -7.37 1.69
C ARG A 214 -1.21 -6.71 1.00
N GLU A 215 -2.36 -7.38 0.93
CA GLU A 215 -3.49 -7.01 0.08
C GLU A 215 -4.75 -6.68 0.91
N PRO A 216 -5.59 -5.74 0.47
CA PRO A 216 -5.47 -4.92 -0.74
C PRO A 216 -4.39 -3.84 -0.59
N ASP A 217 -3.99 -3.25 -1.72
CA ASP A 217 -3.22 -1.99 -1.72
C ASP A 217 -4.14 -0.77 -1.56
N TYR A 218 -3.54 0.40 -1.28
CA TYR A 218 -4.29 1.63 -1.04
C TYR A 218 -5.16 2.05 -2.23
N ILE A 219 -4.68 1.86 -3.47
CA ILE A 219 -5.39 2.33 -4.67
C ILE A 219 -6.63 1.46 -4.90
N ALA A 220 -6.44 0.13 -4.88
CA ALA A 220 -7.53 -0.83 -5.01
C ALA A 220 -8.60 -0.61 -3.93
N LEU A 221 -8.16 -0.42 -2.67
CA LEU A 221 -9.06 -0.18 -1.56
C LEU A 221 -9.81 1.16 -1.67
N ARG A 222 -9.11 2.26 -1.99
CA ARG A 222 -9.73 3.58 -2.15
C ARG A 222 -10.81 3.56 -3.22
N ASP A 223 -10.50 2.98 -4.38
CA ASP A 223 -11.39 2.96 -5.53
C ASP A 223 -12.63 2.08 -5.26
N ALA A 224 -12.42 0.90 -4.68
CA ALA A 224 -13.51 0.02 -4.25
C ALA A 224 -14.37 0.68 -3.16
N TYR A 225 -13.76 1.32 -2.16
CA TYR A 225 -14.47 1.99 -1.07
C TYR A 225 -15.36 3.12 -1.59
N GLN A 226 -14.82 4.00 -2.44
CA GLN A 226 -15.58 5.11 -3.03
C GLN A 226 -16.79 4.59 -3.82
N LEU A 227 -16.59 3.53 -4.59
CA LEU A 227 -17.64 2.93 -5.40
C LEU A 227 -18.73 2.25 -4.54
N GLN A 228 -18.33 1.51 -3.52
CA GLN A 228 -19.29 0.90 -2.59
C GLN A 228 -20.07 1.98 -1.81
N ARG A 229 -19.43 3.06 -1.34
CA ARG A 229 -20.12 4.21 -0.74
C ARG A 229 -21.13 4.85 -1.71
N ARG A 230 -20.78 4.99 -2.99
CA ARG A 230 -21.69 5.50 -4.04
C ARG A 230 -22.92 4.60 -4.16
N ARG A 231 -22.73 3.28 -4.18
CA ARG A 231 -23.82 2.30 -4.29
C ARG A 231 -24.65 2.17 -3.02
N GLN A 232 -24.05 2.37 -1.85
CA GLN A 232 -24.77 2.43 -0.58
C GLN A 232 -25.78 3.60 -0.57
N ARG A 233 -25.43 4.73 -1.19
CA ARG A 233 -26.33 5.88 -1.36
C ARG A 233 -27.36 5.69 -2.48
N ASN A 234 -26.96 5.02 -3.57
CA ASN A 234 -27.85 4.70 -4.69
C ASN A 234 -27.52 3.31 -5.24
N ALA A 235 -28.33 2.31 -4.87
CA ALA A 235 -28.11 0.91 -5.27
C ALA A 235 -28.11 0.70 -6.79
N ASN A 236 -28.81 1.58 -7.52
CA ASN A 236 -28.96 1.56 -8.98
C ASN A 236 -27.95 2.47 -9.70
N ALA A 237 -26.93 3.01 -9.00
CA ALA A 237 -25.91 3.83 -9.63
C ALA A 237 -25.23 3.03 -10.77
N PRO A 238 -25.16 3.59 -12.00
CA PRO A 238 -24.54 2.89 -13.12
C PRO A 238 -23.06 2.61 -12.83
N LEU A 239 -22.56 1.48 -13.31
CA LEU A 239 -21.14 1.14 -13.25
C LEU A 239 -20.43 1.75 -14.45
N TYR A 240 -19.35 2.47 -14.21
CA TYR A 240 -18.45 2.94 -15.25
C TYR A 240 -17.45 1.85 -15.64
N PRO A 241 -16.78 1.96 -16.81
CA PRO A 241 -15.71 1.02 -17.16
C PRO A 241 -14.65 0.95 -16.05
N GLY A 242 -14.34 -0.26 -15.58
CA GLY A 242 -13.40 -0.48 -14.47
C GLY A 242 -14.07 -0.72 -13.11
N ASP A 243 -15.30 -0.25 -12.90
CA ASP A 243 -16.00 -0.33 -11.61
C ASP A 243 -16.25 -1.78 -11.18
N ALA A 244 -16.57 -2.67 -12.12
CA ALA A 244 -16.80 -4.08 -11.84
C ALA A 244 -15.51 -4.77 -11.34
N GLN A 245 -14.37 -4.46 -11.95
CA GLN A 245 -13.07 -4.97 -11.50
C GLN A 245 -12.70 -4.43 -10.12
N ALA A 246 -12.93 -3.13 -9.86
CA ALA A 246 -12.66 -2.52 -8.55
C ALA A 246 -13.50 -3.16 -7.43
N LEU A 247 -14.80 -3.40 -7.67
CA LEU A 247 -15.67 -4.10 -6.71
C LEU A 247 -15.23 -5.54 -6.45
N ALA A 248 -14.76 -6.24 -7.48
CA ALA A 248 -14.28 -7.61 -7.35
C ALA A 248 -12.92 -7.68 -6.63
N ALA A 249 -12.06 -6.66 -6.78
CA ALA A 249 -10.74 -6.61 -6.16
C ALA A 249 -10.82 -6.48 -4.63
N VAL A 250 -11.77 -5.69 -4.11
CA VAL A 250 -12.00 -5.54 -2.67
C VAL A 250 -13.51 -5.60 -2.38
N PRO A 251 -14.10 -6.81 -2.31
CA PRO A 251 -15.54 -6.99 -2.16
C PRO A 251 -16.11 -6.42 -0.86
N ASP A 252 -15.29 -6.32 0.18
CA ASP A 252 -15.62 -5.89 1.54
C ASP A 252 -14.99 -4.53 1.89
N ALA A 253 -14.73 -3.67 0.90
CA ALA A 253 -14.06 -2.38 1.11
C ALA A 253 -14.69 -1.54 2.26
N LEU A 254 -16.02 -1.57 2.42
CA LEU A 254 -16.71 -0.85 3.51
C LEU A 254 -16.42 -1.38 4.93
N ALA A 255 -15.76 -2.53 5.09
CA ALA A 255 -15.28 -3.02 6.37
C ALA A 255 -14.05 -2.24 6.87
N TYR A 256 -13.37 -1.50 5.98
CA TYR A 256 -12.23 -0.67 6.33
C TYR A 256 -12.69 0.70 6.83
N THR A 257 -12.08 1.19 7.90
CA THR A 257 -12.37 2.55 8.40
C THR A 257 -11.39 3.56 7.83
N PRO A 258 -11.84 4.56 7.05
CA PRO A 258 -10.96 5.61 6.53
C PRO A 258 -10.54 6.58 7.66
N VAL A 259 -9.25 6.87 7.76
CA VAL A 259 -8.70 7.90 8.65
C VAL A 259 -7.88 8.87 7.81
N PHE A 260 -8.44 10.07 7.61
CA PHE A 260 -7.86 11.10 6.76
C PHE A 260 -7.67 12.39 7.54
N GLY A 261 -6.50 13.01 7.37
CA GLY A 261 -6.12 14.25 8.03
C GLY A 261 -5.37 15.17 7.09
N GLY A 262 -5.63 16.47 7.19
CA GLY A 262 -5.01 17.51 6.38
C GLY A 262 -4.30 18.54 7.24
N LYS A 263 -3.19 19.08 6.73
CA LYS A 263 -2.42 20.13 7.41
C LYS A 263 -1.83 21.09 6.38
N ASN A 264 -1.85 22.38 6.71
CA ASN A 264 -1.10 23.42 6.00
C ASN A 264 0.13 23.79 6.81
N ASP A 265 1.17 24.28 6.15
CA ASP A 265 2.28 24.91 6.84
C ASP A 265 1.71 26.10 7.64
N ALA A 266 2.12 26.20 8.91
CA ALA A 266 1.68 27.25 9.82
C ALA A 266 2.29 28.60 9.43
#